data_AF-A0A151BHP0-F1
#
_entry.id   AF-A0A151BHP0-F1
#
_cell.length_a   1.000
_cell.length_b   1.000
_cell.length_c   1.000
_cell.angle_alpha   90.00
_cell.angle_beta   90.00
_cell.angle_gamma   90.00
#
_symmetry.space_group_name_H-M   'P 1'
#
loop_
_entity.id
_entity.type
_entity.pdbx_description
1 polymer ?
#
loop_
_entity_poly.entity_id
_entity_poly.type
_entity_poly.pdbx_seq_one_letter_code
_entity_poly.pdbx_strand_id
1 'polypeptide(L)' 'KLLEVAQKLRNFKEIRYVATSTGDHMIMTEIWTKDGKELTRIISEKIGSIEGVRKICPAIILEKMKK' A
#
# COMPACT_ATOMS: atom_id res chain seq x y z
N LYS A 1 -0.88 15.99 -4.46
CA LYS A 1 -0.09 14.91 -3.83
C LYS A 1 -0.85 13.60 -3.64
N LEU A 2 -2.07 13.55 -3.06
CA LEU A 2 -2.80 12.28 -2.88
C LEU A 2 -2.96 11.47 -4.18
N LEU A 3 -3.46 12.11 -5.24
CA LEU A 3 -3.68 11.45 -6.53
C LEU A 3 -2.36 10.97 -7.16
N GLU A 4 -1.28 11.74 -7.00
CA GLU A 4 0.05 11.41 -7.52
C GLU A 4 0.64 10.19 -6.80
N VAL A 5 0.48 10.12 -5.47
CA VAL A 5 0.87 8.95 -4.68
C VAL A 5 0.07 7.73 -5.15
N ALA A 6 -1.26 7.86 -5.28
CA ALA A 6 -2.11 6.77 -5.75
C ALA A 6 -1.72 6.29 -7.16
N GLN A 7 -1.40 7.21 -8.09
CA GLN A 7 -0.91 6.84 -9.42
C GLN A 7 0.44 6.13 -9.38
N LYS A 8 1.40 6.61 -8.57
CA LYS A 8 2.68 5.93 -8.37
C LYS A 8 2.49 4.52 -7.81
N LEU A 9 1.58 4.35 -6.86
CA LEU A 9 1.24 3.05 -6.28
C LEU A 9 0.73 2.04 -7.33
N ARG A 10 -0.02 2.50 -8.35
CA ARG A 10 -0.50 1.62 -9.43
C ARG A 10 0.62 1.06 -10.32
N ASN A 11 1.83 1.65 -10.31
CA ASN A 11 2.94 1.20 -11.13
C ASN A 11 3.77 0.08 -10.47
N PHE A 12 3.53 -0.25 -9.20
CA PHE A 12 4.23 -1.35 -8.54
C PHE A 12 3.55 -2.68 -8.83
N LYS A 13 4.34 -3.69 -9.21
CA LYS A 13 3.83 -5.03 -9.58
C LYS A 13 3.25 -5.79 -8.39
N GLU A 14 3.73 -5.47 -7.19
CA GLU A 14 3.29 -6.07 -5.93
C GLU A 14 1.92 -5.57 -5.48
N ILE A 15 1.48 -4.42 -6.01
CA ILE A 15 0.21 -3.79 -5.67
C ILE A 15 -0.90 -4.35 -6.55
N ARG A 16 -1.90 -4.98 -5.94
CA ARG A 16 -3.06 -5.59 -6.64
C ARG A 16 -4.26 -4.67 -6.70
N TYR A 17 -4.38 -3.78 -5.74
CA TYR A 17 -5.51 -2.89 -5.61
C TYR A 17 -5.08 -1.58 -4.99
N VAL A 18 -5.60 -0.46 -5.50
CA VAL A 18 -5.41 0.87 -4.94
C VAL A 18 -6.77 1.57 -4.93
N ALA A 19 -7.16 2.08 -3.77
CA ALA A 19 -8.33 2.92 -3.60
C ALA A 19 -8.00 4.15 -2.78
N THR A 20 -8.75 5.21 -3.02
CA THR A 20 -8.77 6.41 -2.19
C THR A 20 -10.01 6.37 -1.31
N SER A 21 -9.87 6.81 -0.06
CA SER A 21 -10.95 6.79 0.92
C SER A 21 -11.10 8.15 1.61
N THR A 22 -12.31 8.46 2.03
CA THR A 22 -12.66 9.70 2.75
C THR A 22 -12.57 9.54 4.28
N GLY A 23 -11.81 8.55 4.76
CA GLY A 23 -11.66 8.22 6.18
C GLY A 23 -10.28 8.62 6.75
N ASP A 24 -9.95 8.07 7.92
CA ASP A 24 -8.68 8.36 8.64
C ASP A 24 -7.44 7.94 7.84
N HIS A 25 -7.62 6.99 6.93
CA HIS A 25 -6.64 6.65 5.90
C HIS A 25 -7.14 7.21 4.57
N MET A 26 -6.26 7.93 3.87
CA MET A 26 -6.56 8.54 2.57
C MET A 26 -6.43 7.57 1.39
N ILE A 27 -5.56 6.56 1.51
CA ILE A 27 -5.29 5.56 0.48
C ILE A 27 -5.26 4.18 1.14
N MET A 28 -5.95 3.22 0.53
CA MET A 28 -5.89 1.81 0.88
C MET A 28 -5.33 1.04 -0.29
N THR A 29 -4.37 0.14 -0.03
CA THR A 29 -3.72 -0.65 -1.06
C THR A 29 -3.59 -2.10 -0.60
N GLU A 30 -3.84 -3.04 -1.50
CA GLU A 30 -3.57 -4.47 -1.27
C GLU A 30 -2.21 -4.80 -1.90
N ILE A 31 -1.29 -5.34 -1.09
CA ILE A 31 0.08 -5.68 -1.50
C ILE A 31 0.27 -7.17 -1.31
N TRP A 32 0.79 -7.84 -2.33
CA TRP A 32 1.14 -9.26 -2.28
C TRP A 32 2.65 -9.42 -2.24
N THR A 33 3.15 -10.06 -1.20
CA THR A 33 4.58 -10.32 -0.99
C THR A 33 4.80 -11.78 -0.61
N LYS A 34 6.02 -12.27 -0.81
CA LYS A 34 6.37 -13.66 -0.47
C LYS A 34 6.40 -13.91 1.03
N ASP A 35 6.86 -12.91 1.79
CA ASP A 35 7.02 -13.00 3.24
C ASP A 35 6.97 -11.60 3.89
N GLY A 36 6.98 -11.57 5.23
CA GLY A 36 6.91 -10.34 6.01
C GLY A 36 8.16 -9.45 5.92
N LYS A 37 9.34 -10.00 5.59
CA LYS A 37 10.54 -9.18 5.35
C LYS A 37 10.40 -8.43 4.04
N GLU A 38 9.93 -9.10 2.98
CA GLU A 38 9.66 -8.47 1.69
C GLU A 38 8.59 -7.38 1.80
N LEU A 39 7.55 -7.60 2.60
CA LEU A 39 6.54 -6.58 2.93
C LEU A 39 7.17 -5.34 3.57
N THR A 40 7.95 -5.54 4.64
CA THR A 40 8.62 -4.44 5.35
C THR A 40 9.54 -3.67 4.41
N ARG A 41 10.25 -4.39 3.52
CA ARG A 41 11.14 -3.80 2.52
C ARG A 41 10.39 -2.92 1.53
N ILE A 42 9.28 -3.41 0.97
CA ILE A 42 8.44 -2.64 0.03
C ILE A 42 7.85 -1.41 0.71
N ILE A 43 7.36 -1.55 1.95
CA ILE A 43 6.78 -0.45 2.70
C ILE A 43 7.83 0.64 2.96
N SER A 44 9.00 0.29 3.46
CA SER A 44 10.01 1.27 3.85
C SER A 44 10.80 1.84 2.66
N GLU A 45 11.29 0.99 1.75
CA GLU A 45 12.17 1.40 0.65
C GLU A 45 11.43 1.89 -0.59
N LYS A 46 10.20 1.40 -0.83
CA LYS A 46 9.43 1.80 -2.02
C LYS A 46 8.35 2.81 -1.70
N ILE A 47 7.43 2.46 -0.79
CA ILE A 47 6.24 3.28 -0.50
C ILE A 47 6.60 4.48 0.39
N GLY A 48 7.42 4.27 1.41
CA GLY A 48 7.86 5.30 2.36
C GLY A 48 8.70 6.39 1.71
N SER A 49 9.41 6.09 0.63
CA SER A 49 10.18 7.08 -0.14
C SER A 49 9.35 7.90 -1.12
N ILE A 50 8.06 7.60 -1.29
CA ILE A 50 7.18 8.39 -2.17
C ILE A 50 6.88 9.73 -1.50
N GLU A 51 7.25 10.82 -2.17
CA GLU A 51 6.92 12.15 -1.71
C GLU A 51 5.40 12.33 -1.52
N GLY A 52 5.00 12.73 -0.31
CA GLY A 52 3.59 12.88 0.08
C GLY A 52 3.06 11.75 0.97
N VAL A 53 3.81 10.64 1.12
CA VAL A 53 3.50 9.61 2.11
C VAL A 53 3.98 10.08 3.48
N ARG A 54 3.05 10.24 4.42
CA ARG A 54 3.34 10.74 5.78
C ARG A 54 3.32 9.64 6.85
N LYS A 55 2.45 8.65 6.68
CA LYS A 55 2.27 7.53 7.61
C LYS A 55 1.81 6.30 6.83
N ILE A 56 2.30 5.13 7.21
CA ILE A 56 1.90 3.85 6.65
C ILE A 56 1.47 2.94 7.80
N CYS A 57 0.30 2.32 7.67
CA CYS A 57 -0.24 1.37 8.64
C CYS A 57 -0.46 0.02 7.94
N PRO A 58 0.52 -0.89 7.96
CA PRO A 58 0.32 -2.21 7.36
C PRO A 58 -0.59 -3.10 8.21
N ALA A 59 -1.42 -3.89 7.54
CA ALA A 59 -2.22 -4.94 8.14
C ALA A 59 -2.04 -6.22 7.32
N ILE A 60 -1.79 -7.34 8.01
CA ILE A 60 -1.66 -8.65 7.37
C ILE A 60 -3.03 -9.33 7.38
N ILE A 61 -3.57 -9.61 6.21
CA ILE A 61 -4.84 -10.33 6.07
C ILE A 61 -4.54 -11.83 6.19
N LEU A 62 -5.05 -12.45 7.25
CA LEU A 62 -4.86 -13.89 7.49
C LEU A 62 -5.89 -14.74 6.73
N GLU A 63 -7.14 -14.27 6.69
CA GLU A 63 -8.24 -15.00 6.07
C GLU A 63 -9.15 -14.03 5.34
N LYS A 64 -9.58 -14.43 4.13
CA LYS A 64 -10.48 -13.64 3.28
C LYS A 64 -11.78 -14.44 3.09
N MET A 65 -12.87 -13.96 3.69
CA MET A 65 -14.14 -14.70 3.72
C MET A 65 -14.88 -14.69 2.37
N LYS A 66 -14.69 -13.64 1.55
CA LYS A 66 -15.23 -13.53 0.18
C LYS A 66 -14.28 -12.74 -0.69
N LYS A 67 -14.24 -13.04 -1.99
CA LYS A 67 -13.36 -12.37 -2.96
C LYS A 67 -13.81 -10.93 -3.24
#